data_AF-A0AAE0YT94-F1
#
_entry.id   AF-A0AAE0YT94-F1
#
_cell.length_a   1.000
_cell.length_b   1.000
_cell.length_c   1.000
_cell.angle_alpha   90.00
_cell.angle_beta   90.00
_cell.angle_gamma   90.00
#
_symmetry.space_group_name_H-M   'P 1'
#
loop_
_entity.id
_entity.type
_entity.pdbx_description
1 polymer ?
#
loop_
_entity_poly.entity_id
_entity_poly.type
_entity_poly.pdbx_seq_one_letter_code
_entity_poly.pdbx_strand_id
1 'polypeptide(L)'
;MVTKGVDLIIKCEDEETRDMVTKGVDLIIKCEDEETRRDMVTKGVNLIIKCEDEESRRDMVTKGVNLIIKCEDEETRSDMVIKGIDLIIKCEDEESRRDMVPKGST
;
A
#
# COMPACT_ATOMS: atom_id res chain seq x y z
N MET A 1 8.95 -10.35 4.09
CA MET A 1 9.43 -10.79 2.76
C MET A 1 10.22 -9.67 2.08
N VAL A 2 11.31 -9.97 1.35
CA VAL A 2 12.04 -8.99 0.54
C VAL A 2 12.06 -9.42 -0.93
N THR A 3 11.58 -8.57 -1.84
CA THR A 3 11.51 -8.88 -3.27
C THR A 3 12.07 -7.76 -4.15
N LYS A 4 12.74 -8.12 -5.24
CA LYS A 4 13.38 -7.20 -6.18
C LYS A 4 13.20 -7.67 -7.61
N GLY A 5 12.96 -6.76 -8.54
CA GLY A 5 12.72 -7.08 -9.95
C GLY A 5 12.55 -5.82 -10.78
N VAL A 6 12.42 -5.98 -12.10
CA VAL A 6 11.98 -4.86 -12.96
C VAL A 6 10.48 -4.69 -12.79
N ASP A 7 9.73 -5.77 -13.04
CA ASP A 7 8.28 -5.82 -12.86
C ASP A 7 7.94 -6.83 -11.77
N LEU A 8 7.14 -6.41 -10.79
CA LEU A 8 6.74 -7.24 -9.66
C LEU A 8 5.22 -7.19 -9.47
N ILE A 9 4.62 -8.38 -9.33
CA ILE A 9 3.23 -8.55 -8.94
C ILE A 9 3.21 -9.37 -7.66
N ILE A 10 2.65 -8.81 -6.60
CA ILE A 10 2.47 -9.46 -5.31
C ILE A 10 0.97 -9.62 -5.08
N LYS A 11 0.57 -10.83 -4.71
CA LYS A 11 -0.77 -11.14 -4.22
C LYS A 11 -0.69 -11.61 -2.78
N CYS A 12 -1.59 -11.10 -1.97
CA CYS A 12 -1.78 -11.52 -0.59
C CYS A 12 -3.22 -12.04 -0.49
N GLU A 13 -3.34 -13.28 -0.04
CA GLU A 13 -4.60 -13.96 0.29
C GLU A 13 -4.36 -14.56 1.70
N ASP A 14 -5.41 -14.66 2.52
CA ASP A 14 -5.46 -15.09 3.94
C ASP A 14 -5.19 -14.02 5.03
N GLU A 15 -5.89 -14.16 6.17
CA GLU A 15 -5.66 -13.39 7.43
C GLU A 15 -4.20 -13.47 7.86
N GLU A 16 -3.41 -12.43 7.57
CA GLU A 16 -1.99 -12.42 7.92
C GLU A 16 -1.48 -11.07 8.43
N THR A 17 -0.50 -11.17 9.33
CA THR A 17 0.42 -10.08 9.60
C THR A 17 1.58 -10.17 8.62
N ARG A 18 1.77 -9.16 7.77
CA ARG A 18 2.78 -9.18 6.70
C ARG A 18 3.69 -7.96 6.74
N ASP A 19 4.99 -8.26 6.87
CA ASP A 19 6.07 -7.27 6.69
C ASP A 19 6.70 -7.46 5.31
N MET A 20 6.66 -6.42 4.47
CA MET A 20 7.17 -6.50 3.09
C MET A 20 8.11 -5.35 2.75
N VAL A 21 9.25 -5.69 2.14
CA VAL A 21 10.18 -4.73 1.55
C VAL A 21 10.36 -5.04 0.07
N THR A 22 9.82 -4.18 -0.79
CA THR A 22 9.80 -4.45 -2.22
C THR A 22 10.42 -3.32 -3.03
N LYS A 23 11.23 -3.69 -4.03
CA LYS A 23 11.84 -2.73 -4.95
C LYS A 23 11.72 -3.16 -6.40
N GLY A 24 11.10 -2.34 -7.24
CA GLY A 24 11.06 -2.56 -8.68
C GLY A 24 10.92 -1.29 -9.51
N VAL A 25 10.76 -1.42 -10.82
CA VAL A 25 10.37 -0.30 -11.69
C VAL A 25 8.86 -0.19 -11.67
N ASP A 26 8.17 -1.26 -12.05
CA ASP A 26 6.72 -1.35 -12.04
C ASP A 26 6.27 -2.36 -11.00
N LEU A 27 5.37 -1.93 -10.11
CA LEU A 27 4.98 -2.72 -8.96
C LEU A 27 3.48 -2.68 -8.75
N ILE A 28 2.90 -3.87 -8.62
CA ILE A 28 1.47 -4.06 -8.37
C ILE A 28 1.31 -4.96 -7.14
N ILE A 29 0.67 -4.43 -6.10
CA ILE A 29 0.27 -5.20 -4.91
C ILE A 29 -1.26 -5.30 -4.93
N LYS A 30 -1.76 -6.51 -4.75
CA LYS A 30 -3.19 -6.80 -4.56
C LYS A 30 -3.36 -7.64 -3.31
N CYS A 31 -4.26 -7.24 -2.44
CA CYS A 31 -4.59 -7.98 -1.23
C CYS A 31 -6.10 -8.06 -1.06
N GLU A 32 -6.60 -9.20 -0.58
CA GLU A 32 -8.02 -9.43 -0.29
C GLU A 32 -8.14 -10.41 0.88
N ASP A 33 -8.47 -9.91 2.08
CA ASP A 33 -8.38 -10.67 3.34
C ASP A 33 -9.45 -10.19 4.36
N GLU A 34 -9.94 -11.04 5.28
CA GLU A 34 -10.91 -10.59 6.32
C GLU A 34 -10.27 -9.61 7.32
N GLU A 35 -9.22 -10.01 8.03
CA GLU A 35 -8.46 -9.14 8.93
C GLU A 35 -6.97 -9.08 8.56
N THR A 36 -6.41 -7.87 8.49
CA THR A 36 -4.97 -7.71 8.19
C THR A 36 -4.20 -6.70 9.03
N ARG A 37 -2.90 -7.01 9.17
CA ARG A 37 -1.90 -6.05 9.65
C ARG A 37 -0.69 -6.05 8.73
N ARG A 38 -0.41 -4.92 8.08
CA ARG A 38 0.66 -4.84 7.07
C ARG A 38 1.63 -3.72 7.38
N ASP A 39 2.93 -4.04 7.38
CA ASP A 39 4.03 -3.07 7.33
C ASP A 39 4.72 -3.20 5.97
N MET A 40 4.64 -2.15 5.15
CA MET A 40 5.13 -2.18 3.78
C MET A 40 6.10 -1.04 3.50
N VAL A 41 7.32 -1.40 3.08
CA VAL A 41 8.30 -0.48 2.53
C VAL A 41 8.48 -0.74 1.05
N THR A 42 7.94 0.14 0.22
CA THR A 42 7.89 -0.06 -1.24
C THR A 42 8.59 1.06 -2.00
N LYS A 43 9.44 0.68 -2.97
CA LYS A 43 10.11 1.63 -3.85
C LYS A 43 9.99 1.23 -5.32
N GLY A 44 9.44 2.12 -6.14
CA GLY A 44 9.47 1.94 -7.59
C GLY A 44 9.25 3.20 -8.39
N VAL A 45 9.11 3.08 -9.71
CA VAL A 45 8.76 4.20 -10.59
C VAL A 45 7.24 4.32 -10.64
N ASN A 46 6.57 3.24 -11.04
CA ASN A 46 5.12 3.13 -11.03
C ASN A 46 4.69 2.14 -9.96
N LEU A 47 3.78 2.58 -9.10
CA LEU A 47 3.24 1.76 -8.03
C LEU A 47 1.71 1.77 -8.03
N ILE A 48 1.14 0.58 -7.96
CA ILE A 48 -0.29 0.37 -7.77
C ILE A 48 -0.48 -0.55 -6.56
N ILE A 49 -1.22 -0.07 -5.56
CA ILE A 49 -1.67 -0.87 -4.41
C ILE A 49 -3.19 -0.95 -4.48
N LYS A 50 -3.72 -2.16 -4.34
CA LYS A 50 -5.15 -2.43 -4.20
C LYS A 50 -5.38 -3.36 -3.00
N CYS A 51 -6.23 -2.96 -2.08
CA CYS A 51 -6.60 -3.79 -0.93
C CYS A 51 -8.11 -3.79 -0.77
N GLU A 52 -8.68 -4.94 -0.41
CA GLU A 52 -10.10 -5.08 -0.07
C GLU A 52 -10.15 -5.94 1.20
N ASP A 53 -10.39 -5.34 2.36
CA ASP A 53 -10.36 -6.06 3.65
C ASP A 53 -11.58 -5.71 4.53
N GLU A 54 -12.07 -6.61 5.41
CA GLU A 54 -13.10 -6.18 6.39
C GLU A 54 -12.47 -5.26 7.45
N GLU A 55 -11.40 -5.70 8.11
CA GLU A 55 -10.59 -4.86 8.98
C GLU A 55 -9.14 -4.76 8.53
N SER A 56 -8.61 -3.54 8.47
CA SER A 56 -7.22 -3.30 8.06
C SER A 56 -6.44 -2.40 9.01
N ARG A 57 -5.19 -2.80 9.28
CA ARG A 57 -4.16 -1.92 9.86
C ARG A 57 -2.93 -1.88 8.97
N ARG A 58 -2.56 -0.69 8.51
CA ARG A 58 -1.49 -0.51 7.53
C ARG A 58 -0.48 0.53 8.00
N ASP A 59 0.79 0.17 8.03
CA ASP A 59 1.91 1.10 8.08
C ASP A 59 2.63 1.02 6.72
N MET A 60 2.70 2.13 5.99
CA MET A 60 3.25 2.14 4.65
C MET A 60 4.24 3.27 4.44
N VAL A 61 5.47 2.90 4.09
CA VAL A 61 6.48 3.82 3.59
C VAL A 61 6.70 3.58 2.11
N THR A 62 6.25 4.52 1.30
CA THR A 62 6.17 4.32 -0.14
C THR A 62 6.84 5.43 -0.92
N LYS A 63 7.69 5.05 -1.88
CA LYS A 63 8.40 5.99 -2.75
C LYS A 63 8.27 5.61 -4.23
N GLY A 64 7.73 6.52 -5.04
CA GLY A 64 7.78 6.38 -6.48
C GLY A 64 7.48 7.65 -7.25
N VAL A 65 7.41 7.56 -8.58
CA VAL A 65 7.06 8.71 -9.43
C VAL A 65 5.54 8.80 -9.53
N ASN A 66 4.92 7.70 -9.97
CA ASN A 66 3.47 7.56 -10.11
C ASN A 66 2.95 6.57 -9.08
N LEU A 67 1.97 6.99 -8.29
CA LEU A 67 1.46 6.20 -7.19
C LEU A 67 -0.06 6.20 -7.17
N ILE A 68 -0.62 5.00 -7.16
CA ILE A 68 -2.06 4.75 -7.09
C ILE A 68 -2.33 3.81 -5.93
N ILE A 69 -3.08 4.27 -4.94
CA ILE A 69 -3.59 3.45 -3.84
C ILE A 69 -5.11 3.39 -3.96
N LYS A 70 -5.64 2.17 -3.95
CA LYS A 70 -7.07 1.90 -3.82
C LYS A 70 -7.32 0.97 -2.65
N CYS A 71 -8.24 1.33 -1.77
CA CYS A 71 -8.70 0.42 -0.72
C CYS A 71 -10.23 0.44 -0.63
N GLU A 72 -10.83 -0.69 -0.29
CA GLU A 72 -12.25 -0.77 0.07
C GLU A 72 -12.33 -1.63 1.33
N ASP A 73 -12.60 -1.00 2.48
CA ASP A 73 -12.59 -1.71 3.76
C ASP A 73 -13.79 -1.36 4.65
N GLU A 74 -14.19 -2.21 5.60
CA GLU A 74 -15.19 -1.79 6.59
C GLU A 74 -14.55 -0.90 7.66
N GLU A 75 -13.47 -1.36 8.29
CA GLU A 75 -12.69 -0.59 9.26
C GLU A 75 -11.21 -0.45 8.86
N THR A 76 -10.69 0.79 8.87
CA THR A 76 -9.29 1.05 8.54
C THR A 76 -8.55 1.91 9.55
N ARG A 77 -7.33 1.47 9.91
CA ARG A 77 -6.30 2.32 10.53
C ARG A 77 -5.04 2.33 9.69
N SER A 78 -4.67 3.48 9.17
CA SER A 78 -3.46 3.61 8.34
C SER A 78 -2.53 4.72 8.82
N ASP A 79 -1.23 4.43 8.82
CA ASP A 79 -0.15 5.42 8.84
C ASP A 79 0.61 5.30 7.52
N MET A 80 0.73 6.42 6.79
CA MET A 80 1.28 6.43 5.44
C MET A 80 2.28 7.55 5.24
N VAL A 81 3.52 7.19 4.94
CA VAL A 81 4.55 8.12 4.45
C VAL A 81 4.73 7.90 2.95
N ILE A 82 4.23 8.82 2.15
CA ILE A 82 4.22 8.71 0.69
C ILE A 82 5.11 9.78 0.08
N LYS A 83 6.03 9.36 -0.79
CA LYS A 83 6.85 10.28 -1.59
C LYS A 83 6.67 9.97 -3.07
N GLY A 84 6.01 10.88 -3.79
CA GLY A 84 5.95 10.81 -5.24
C GLY A 84 5.55 12.11 -5.91
N ILE A 85 5.52 12.08 -7.24
CA ILE A 85 5.17 13.24 -8.07
C ILE A 85 3.66 13.20 -8.34
N ASP A 86 3.18 12.10 -8.92
CA ASP A 86 1.77 11.89 -9.20
C ASP A 86 1.19 10.92 -8.18
N LEU A 87 0.20 11.40 -7.41
CA LEU A 87 -0.41 10.67 -6.31
C LEU A 87 -1.92 10.61 -6.47
N ILE A 88 -2.46 9.40 -6.50
CA ILE A 88 -3.90 9.13 -6.47
C ILE A 88 -4.17 8.16 -5.33
N ILE A 89 -5.02 8.57 -4.40
CA ILE A 89 -5.50 7.71 -3.31
C ILE A 89 -7.03 7.73 -3.35
N LYS A 90 -7.63 6.55 -3.36
CA LYS A 90 -9.07 6.35 -3.25
C LYS A 90 -9.30 5.24 -2.23
N CYS A 91 -9.84 5.57 -1.06
CA CYS A 91 -10.26 4.53 -0.13
C CYS A 91 -11.70 4.79 0.28
N GLU A 92 -12.53 3.75 0.16
CA GLU A 92 -13.91 3.74 0.59
C GLU A 92 -13.96 2.89 1.86
N ASP A 93 -14.10 3.56 3.00
CA ASP A 93 -14.14 2.91 4.29
C ASP A 93 -15.39 3.36 5.06
N GLU A 94 -16.11 2.44 5.72
CA GLU A 94 -17.24 2.79 6.59
C GLU A 94 -16.73 3.51 7.85
N GLU A 95 -15.67 2.98 8.49
CA GLU A 95 -14.93 3.64 9.56
C GLU A 95 -13.44 3.77 9.24
N SER A 96 -12.87 4.98 9.31
CA SER A 96 -11.43 5.16 9.07
C SER A 96 -10.71 6.15 9.97
N ARG A 97 -9.45 5.81 10.26
CA ARG A 97 -8.43 6.69 10.82
C ARG A 97 -7.17 6.61 9.97
N ARG A 98 -6.84 7.70 9.29
CA ARG A 98 -5.67 7.77 8.42
C ARG A 98 -4.78 8.93 8.83
N ASP A 99 -3.50 8.64 9.08
CA ASP A 99 -2.43 9.63 9.10
C ASP A 99 -1.65 9.51 7.80
N MET A 100 -1.45 10.63 7.11
CA MET A 100 -0.74 10.65 5.83
C MET A 100 0.21 11.84 5.76
N VAL A 101 1.48 11.52 5.49
CA VAL A 101 2.54 12.49 5.27
C VAL A 101 3.03 12.41 3.81
N PRO A 102 2.44 13.21 2.89
CA PRO A 102 2.95 13.33 1.54
C PRO A 102 4.23 14.17 1.54
N LYS A 103 5.37 13.58 1.19
CA LYS A 103 6.63 14.32 0.99
C LYS A 103 6.81 14.62 -0.50
N GLY A 104 6.28 15.75 -0.92
CA GLY A 104 6.55 16.32 -2.25
C GLY A 104 8.06 16.48 -2.49
N SER A 105 8.51 16.24 -3.71
CA SER A 105 9.86 16.63 -4.13
C SER A 105 9.82 18.13 -4.43
N THR A 106 10.44 18.93 -3.58
CA THR A 106 10.91 20.29 -3.91
C THR A 106 11.83 20.26 -5.11
#